data_AF-A0A4S4AIJ8-F1
#
_entry.id   AF-A0A4S4AIJ8-F1
#
_cell.length_a   1.000
_cell.length_b   1.000
_cell.length_c   1.000
_cell.angle_alpha   90.00
_cell.angle_beta   90.00
_cell.angle_gamma   90.00
#
_symmetry.space_group_name_H-M   'P 1'
#
loop_
_entity.id
_entity.type
_entity.pdbx_description
1 polymer ?
#
loop_
_entity_poly.entity_id
_entity_poly.type
_entity_poly.pdbx_seq_one_letter_code
_entity_poly.pdbx_strand_id
1 'polypeptide(L)'
;MALSKEQMRRIYGIRESKDPVDPIVLSRRHFHEAFARFGLKWLWVLHSISFISAFLIVLLPVLSESWKMVMVETPVVQFIFLEFSHIGGLFVFLLAIGLVCYFYSASKIDGKEYSEHGYPINLSGVGSWREVIEADLYPTTKEEECVYWVGAIGGIWISTVGWFIMFGAIGFFIRIGGY
;
A
#
# COMPACT_ATOMS: atom_id res chain seq x y z
N MET A 1 -11.92 12.73 -25.55
CA MET A 1 -10.68 12.55 -26.33
C MET A 1 -9.61 12.16 -25.34
N ALA A 2 -9.02 10.97 -25.44
CA ALA A 2 -7.96 10.56 -24.50
C ALA A 2 -6.70 11.39 -24.78
N LEU A 3 -6.05 11.92 -23.72
CA LEU A 3 -4.78 12.64 -23.83
C LEU A 3 -3.70 11.69 -24.36
N SER A 4 -2.76 12.20 -25.17
CA SER A 4 -1.60 11.41 -25.59
C SER A 4 -0.68 11.14 -24.39
N LYS A 5 0.12 10.06 -24.46
CA LYS A 5 1.07 9.69 -23.39
C LYS A 5 2.00 10.85 -23.01
N GLU A 6 2.51 11.56 -24.01
CA GLU A 6 3.37 12.74 -23.80
C GLU A 6 2.62 13.91 -23.18
N GLN A 7 1.34 14.12 -23.53
CA GLN A 7 0.50 15.14 -22.91
C GLN A 7 0.26 14.82 -21.44
N MET A 8 -0.03 13.57 -21.09
CA MET A 8 -0.15 13.13 -19.70
C MET A 8 1.16 13.37 -18.95
N ARG A 9 2.30 12.91 -19.49
CA ARG A 9 3.62 13.15 -18.90
C ARG A 9 3.90 14.64 -18.67
N ARG A 10 3.56 15.53 -19.62
CA ARG A 10 3.71 16.98 -19.45
C ARG A 10 2.78 17.58 -18.39
N ILE A 11 1.53 17.13 -18.30
CA ILE A 11 0.57 17.58 -17.26
C ILE A 11 1.13 17.26 -15.87
N TYR A 12 1.74 16.09 -15.75
CA TYR A 12 2.38 15.63 -14.54
C TYR A 12 3.81 16.16 -14.34
N GLY A 13 4.31 17.07 -15.20
CA GLY A 13 5.66 17.65 -15.04
C GLY A 13 6.83 16.65 -15.26
N ILE A 14 6.56 15.52 -15.91
CA ILE A 14 7.48 14.41 -16.12
C ILE A 14 8.43 14.76 -17.27
N ARG A 15 9.72 14.92 -16.95
CA ARG A 15 10.78 15.11 -17.95
C ARG A 15 11.21 13.76 -18.51
N GLU A 16 11.60 13.72 -19.79
CA GLU A 16 12.28 12.55 -20.35
C GLU A 16 13.58 12.29 -19.59
N SER A 17 13.78 11.03 -19.16
CA SER A 17 15.01 10.61 -18.50
C SER A 17 16.20 10.88 -19.41
N LYS A 18 17.20 11.61 -18.89
CA LYS A 18 18.46 11.92 -19.60
C LYS A 18 19.56 10.89 -19.31
N ASP A 19 19.31 9.96 -18.40
CA ASP A 19 20.29 8.97 -17.97
C ASP A 19 20.29 7.71 -18.86
N PRO A 20 21.43 7.02 -18.93
CA PRO A 20 21.53 5.76 -19.66
C PRO A 20 20.57 4.74 -19.04
N VAL A 21 19.62 4.28 -19.86
CA VAL A 21 18.64 3.29 -19.46
C VAL A 21 19.32 1.97 -19.11
N ASP A 22 18.94 1.34 -18.00
CA ASP A 22 19.49 0.04 -17.61
C ASP A 22 18.80 -1.07 -18.43
N PRO A 23 19.53 -1.79 -19.31
CA PRO A 23 18.93 -2.83 -20.16
C PRO A 23 18.36 -4.00 -19.36
N ILE A 24 18.87 -4.26 -18.14
CA ILE A 24 18.35 -5.32 -17.27
C ILE A 24 16.96 -4.95 -16.74
N VAL A 25 16.78 -3.70 -16.33
CA VAL A 25 15.48 -3.20 -15.83
C VAL A 25 14.44 -3.23 -16.95
N LEU A 26 14.83 -2.79 -18.15
CA LEU A 26 13.95 -2.86 -19.33
C LEU A 26 13.54 -4.30 -19.67
N SER A 27 14.46 -5.27 -19.53
CA SER A 27 14.13 -6.68 -19.79
C SER A 27 13.01 -7.20 -18.87
N ARG A 28 12.83 -6.58 -17.70
CA ARG A 28 11.83 -6.93 -16.67
C ARG A 28 10.56 -6.10 -16.74
N ARG A 29 10.45 -5.17 -17.69
CA ARG A 29 9.30 -4.26 -17.84
C ARG A 29 7.94 -4.97 -17.82
N HIS A 30 7.87 -6.16 -18.38
CA HIS A 30 6.67 -6.99 -18.37
C HIS A 30 6.18 -7.34 -16.95
N PHE A 31 7.06 -7.47 -15.96
CA PHE A 31 6.69 -7.67 -14.56
C PHE A 31 6.10 -6.41 -13.94
N HIS A 32 6.66 -5.23 -14.22
CA HIS A 32 6.13 -3.95 -13.73
C HIS A 32 4.75 -3.67 -14.35
N GLU A 33 4.58 -3.93 -15.64
CA GLU A 33 3.27 -3.79 -16.31
C GLU A 33 2.24 -4.77 -15.74
N ALA A 34 2.63 -6.03 -15.52
CA ALA A 34 1.75 -7.04 -14.93
C ALA A 34 1.31 -6.63 -13.52
N PHE A 35 2.24 -6.14 -12.70
CA PHE A 35 1.92 -5.70 -11.35
C PHE A 35 1.04 -4.46 -11.35
N ALA A 36 1.29 -3.46 -12.20
CA ALA A 36 0.45 -2.26 -12.28
C ALA A 36 -1.01 -2.63 -12.63
N ARG A 37 -1.21 -3.55 -13.58
CA ARG A 37 -2.55 -4.06 -13.94
C ARG A 37 -3.19 -4.86 -12.81
N PHE A 38 -2.41 -5.68 -12.11
CA PHE A 38 -2.87 -6.36 -10.90
C PHE A 38 -3.32 -5.34 -9.85
N GLY A 39 -2.50 -4.32 -9.61
CA GLY A 39 -2.74 -3.24 -8.66
C GLY A 39 -4.06 -2.53 -8.94
N LEU A 40 -4.26 -2.11 -10.19
CA LEU A 40 -5.48 -1.45 -10.65
C LEU A 40 -6.74 -2.31 -10.44
N LYS A 41 -6.64 -3.61 -10.72
CA LYS A 41 -7.79 -4.52 -10.67
C LYS A 41 -8.13 -4.99 -9.25
N TRP A 42 -7.11 -5.31 -8.45
CA TRP A 42 -7.28 -6.12 -7.25
C TRP A 42 -7.07 -5.37 -5.94
N LEU A 43 -6.25 -4.31 -5.90
CA LEU A 43 -5.93 -3.67 -4.61
C LEU A 43 -7.14 -3.03 -3.95
N TRP A 44 -8.07 -2.47 -4.73
CA TRP A 44 -9.35 -1.97 -4.20
C TRP A 44 -10.22 -3.10 -3.63
N VAL A 45 -10.29 -4.23 -4.33
CA VAL A 45 -11.06 -5.40 -3.90
C VAL A 45 -10.48 -5.95 -2.60
N LEU A 46 -9.15 -6.11 -2.54
CA LEU A 46 -8.44 -6.54 -1.34
C LEU A 46 -8.65 -5.55 -0.18
N HIS A 47 -8.60 -4.25 -0.45
CA HIS A 47 -8.85 -3.21 0.54
C HIS A 47 -10.27 -3.30 1.13
N SER A 48 -11.27 -3.56 0.29
CA SER A 48 -12.66 -3.75 0.73
C SER A 48 -12.84 -5.01 1.57
N ILE A 49 -12.25 -6.13 1.15
CA ILE A 49 -12.28 -7.40 1.91
C ILE A 49 -11.56 -7.23 3.26
N SER A 50 -10.41 -6.57 3.25
CA SER A 50 -9.61 -6.27 4.43
C SER A 50 -10.39 -5.39 5.41
N PHE A 51 -11.05 -4.33 4.93
CA PHE A 51 -11.89 -3.46 5.74
C PHE A 51 -12.98 -4.24 6.48
N ILE A 52 -13.76 -5.05 5.74
CA ILE A 52 -14.85 -5.85 6.32
C ILE A 52 -14.28 -6.85 7.33
N SER A 53 -13.20 -7.54 6.97
CA SER A 53 -12.58 -8.54 7.83
C SER A 53 -12.02 -7.93 9.11
N ALA A 54 -11.27 -6.82 9.00
CA ALA A 54 -10.73 -6.09 10.13
C ALA A 54 -11.85 -5.57 11.04
N PHE A 55 -12.95 -5.07 10.46
CA PHE A 55 -14.10 -4.61 11.24
C PHE A 55 -14.69 -5.77 12.04
N LEU A 56 -15.02 -6.89 11.39
CA LEU A 56 -15.66 -8.03 12.04
C LEU A 56 -14.74 -8.73 13.06
N ILE A 57 -13.44 -8.81 12.79
CA ILE A 57 -12.49 -9.58 13.61
C ILE A 57 -11.88 -8.74 14.72
N VAL A 58 -11.66 -7.44 14.50
CA VAL A 58 -10.90 -6.59 15.44
C VAL A 58 -11.79 -5.59 16.14
N LEU A 59 -12.58 -4.80 15.40
CA LEU A 59 -13.34 -3.69 16.00
C LEU A 59 -14.68 -4.14 16.59
N LEU A 60 -15.47 -4.92 15.85
CA LEU A 60 -16.80 -5.35 16.27
C LEU A 60 -16.80 -6.14 17.59
N PRO A 61 -15.83 -7.02 17.88
CA PRO A 61 -15.76 -7.69 19.19
C PRO A 61 -15.50 -6.73 20.36
N VAL A 62 -14.90 -5.56 20.10
CA VAL A 62 -14.73 -4.50 21.11
C VAL A 62 -16.06 -3.77 21.35
N LEU A 63 -16.91 -3.66 20.33
CA LEU A 63 -18.18 -2.94 20.39
C LEU A 63 -19.38 -3.81 20.80
N SER A 64 -19.25 -5.13 20.70
CA SER A 64 -20.35 -6.07 20.93
C SER A 64 -19.88 -7.37 21.60
N GLU A 65 -20.28 -7.55 22.86
CA GLU A 65 -19.97 -8.77 23.62
C GLU A 65 -20.60 -10.03 22.97
N SER A 66 -21.79 -9.91 22.39
CA SER A 66 -22.43 -11.03 21.66
C SER A 66 -21.56 -11.51 20.51
N TRP A 67 -20.96 -10.59 19.76
CA TRP A 67 -20.08 -10.93 18.64
C TRP A 67 -18.73 -11.49 19.11
N LYS A 68 -18.18 -10.92 20.18
CA LYS A 68 -16.95 -11.41 20.82
C LYS A 68 -17.08 -12.86 21.27
N MET A 69 -18.23 -13.27 21.83
CA MET A 69 -18.48 -14.67 22.19
C MET A 69 -18.37 -15.59 20.97
N VAL A 70 -18.98 -15.24 19.85
CA VAL A 70 -18.86 -16.00 18.59
C VAL A 70 -17.40 -16.10 18.12
N MET A 71 -16.63 -15.02 18.30
CA MET A 71 -15.25 -14.98 17.82
C MET A 71 -14.27 -15.80 18.65
N VAL A 72 -14.50 -15.88 19.96
CA VAL A 72 -13.67 -16.68 20.88
C VAL A 72 -13.76 -18.18 20.58
N GLU A 73 -14.84 -18.65 19.95
CA GLU A 73 -15.01 -20.06 19.57
C GLU A 73 -14.19 -20.47 18.32
N THR A 74 -13.62 -19.51 17.59
CA THR A 74 -12.81 -19.79 16.39
C THR A 74 -11.33 -19.47 16.65
N PRO A 75 -10.45 -20.48 16.84
CA PRO A 75 -9.08 -20.26 17.33
C PRO A 75 -8.25 -19.29 16.48
N VAL A 76 -8.34 -19.39 15.15
CA VAL A 76 -7.58 -18.52 14.23
C VAL A 76 -8.04 -17.07 14.36
N VAL A 77 -9.34 -16.84 14.47
CA VAL A 77 -9.90 -15.48 14.52
C VAL A 77 -9.66 -14.86 15.89
N GLN A 78 -9.77 -15.66 16.95
CA GLN A 78 -9.40 -15.26 18.30
C GLN A 78 -7.94 -14.80 18.38
N PHE A 79 -7.02 -15.55 17.76
CA PHE A 79 -5.61 -15.16 17.69
C PHE A 79 -5.43 -13.78 17.03
N ILE A 80 -6.03 -13.58 15.86
CA ILE A 80 -5.96 -12.28 15.14
C ILE A 80 -6.57 -11.16 15.99
N PHE A 81 -7.74 -11.40 16.60
CA PHE A 81 -8.37 -10.42 17.48
C PHE A 81 -7.41 -10.02 18.62
N LEU A 82 -6.80 -10.98 19.31
CA LEU A 82 -5.89 -10.71 20.42
C LEU A 82 -4.66 -9.94 19.96
N GLU A 83 -4.00 -10.39 18.88
CA GLU A 83 -2.80 -9.74 18.34
C GLU A 83 -3.04 -8.28 17.96
N PHE A 84 -4.19 -7.95 17.36
CA PHE A 84 -4.46 -6.58 16.91
C PHE A 84 -5.13 -5.69 17.97
N SER A 85 -6.02 -6.23 18.80
CA SER A 85 -6.73 -5.44 19.83
C SER A 85 -5.92 -5.19 21.11
N HIS A 86 -4.81 -5.90 21.32
CA HIS A 86 -3.92 -5.73 22.47
C HIS A 86 -2.54 -5.18 22.08
N ILE A 87 -2.32 -4.80 20.81
CA ILE A 87 -1.01 -4.37 20.31
C ILE A 87 0.04 -5.49 20.56
N GLY A 88 -0.27 -6.69 20.08
CA GLY A 88 0.59 -7.86 20.13
C GLY A 88 1.81 -7.76 19.21
N GLY A 89 2.63 -8.80 19.21
CA GLY A 89 3.87 -8.85 18.42
C GLY A 89 3.60 -8.76 16.92
N LEU A 90 2.53 -9.40 16.43
CA LEU A 90 2.16 -9.38 15.02
C LEU A 90 1.71 -7.98 14.59
N PHE A 91 0.96 -7.25 15.43
CA PHE A 91 0.60 -5.86 15.19
C PHE A 91 1.85 -5.00 15.01
N VAL A 92 2.79 -5.09 15.95
CA VAL A 92 4.03 -4.28 15.92
C VAL A 92 4.89 -4.62 14.71
N PHE A 93 5.04 -5.91 14.40
CA PHE A 93 5.79 -6.36 13.23
C PHE A 93 5.21 -5.83 11.93
N LEU A 94 3.88 -5.94 11.76
CA LEU A 94 3.20 -5.47 10.56
C LEU A 94 3.23 -3.95 10.45
N LEU A 95 3.03 -3.24 11.57
CA LEU A 95 3.19 -1.78 11.62
C LEU A 95 4.61 -1.38 11.21
N ALA A 96 5.64 -2.06 11.71
CA ALA A 96 7.03 -1.79 11.34
C ALA A 96 7.27 -1.97 9.85
N ILE A 97 6.74 -3.03 9.22
CA ILE A 97 6.82 -3.21 7.76
C ILE A 97 6.16 -2.03 7.03
N GLY A 98 4.96 -1.63 7.45
CA GLY A 98 4.24 -0.49 6.87
C GLY A 98 5.03 0.81 6.98
N LEU A 99 5.62 1.07 8.15
CA LEU A 99 6.47 2.24 8.40
C LEU A 99 7.76 2.19 7.57
N VAL A 100 8.42 1.05 7.45
CA VAL A 100 9.62 0.90 6.61
C VAL A 100 9.29 1.22 5.15
N CYS A 101 8.20 0.67 4.61
CA CYS A 101 7.77 0.98 3.24
C CYS A 101 7.47 2.47 3.09
N TYR A 102 6.71 3.05 4.02
CA TYR A 102 6.34 4.46 4.02
C TYR A 102 7.56 5.39 4.10
N PHE A 103 8.44 5.19 5.09
CA PHE A 103 9.62 6.02 5.29
C PHE A 103 10.67 5.81 4.21
N TYR A 104 10.82 4.60 3.67
CA TYR A 104 11.69 4.37 2.53
C TYR A 104 11.20 5.19 1.32
N SER A 105 9.93 5.06 0.95
CA SER A 105 9.35 5.86 -0.13
C SER A 105 9.44 7.36 0.16
N ALA A 106 9.17 7.79 1.40
CA ALA A 106 9.26 9.18 1.81
C ALA A 106 10.69 9.73 1.80
N SER A 107 11.70 8.91 2.14
CA SER A 107 13.11 9.32 2.16
C SER A 107 13.67 9.60 0.77
N LYS A 108 13.01 9.07 -0.27
CA LYS A 108 13.35 9.34 -1.66
C LYS A 108 12.69 10.62 -2.18
N ILE A 109 11.80 11.24 -1.39
CA ILE A 109 11.14 12.50 -1.71
C ILE A 109 12.10 13.65 -1.40
N ASP A 110 12.89 14.09 -2.37
CA ASP A 110 13.63 15.37 -2.33
C ASP A 110 12.68 16.59 -2.51
N GLY A 111 11.45 16.51 -1.99
CA GLY A 111 10.40 17.52 -2.17
C GLY A 111 9.84 17.64 -3.61
N LYS A 112 10.24 16.74 -4.53
CA LYS A 112 9.76 16.67 -5.93
C LYS A 112 8.81 15.48 -6.10
N GLU A 113 7.67 15.67 -6.78
CA GLU A 113 6.67 14.61 -7.06
C GLU A 113 7.21 13.50 -7.97
N TYR A 114 8.25 13.81 -8.74
CA TYR A 114 8.92 12.92 -9.68
C TYR A 114 10.42 12.92 -9.41
N SER A 115 11.06 11.78 -9.69
CA SER A 115 12.51 11.74 -9.78
C SER A 115 13.02 12.70 -10.85
N GLU A 116 14.31 13.03 -10.78
CA GLU A 116 14.98 13.75 -11.87
C GLU A 116 14.90 13.01 -13.22
N HIS A 117 14.50 11.73 -13.18
CA HIS A 117 14.40 10.78 -14.27
C HIS A 117 12.94 10.53 -14.73
N GLY A 118 11.96 11.21 -14.14
CA GLY A 118 10.56 11.16 -14.55
C GLY A 118 9.74 9.99 -13.99
N TYR A 119 10.35 9.07 -13.25
CA TYR A 119 9.62 8.05 -12.50
C TYR A 119 8.98 8.64 -11.23
N PRO A 120 7.72 8.31 -10.92
CA PRO A 120 7.04 8.73 -9.70
C PRO A 120 7.74 8.12 -8.48
N ILE A 121 8.54 8.90 -7.76
CA ILE A 121 9.19 8.44 -6.52
C ILE A 121 8.12 8.14 -5.45
N ASN A 122 6.95 8.76 -5.59
CA ASN A 122 5.84 8.58 -4.70
C ASN A 122 4.62 7.99 -5.43
N LEU A 123 4.36 6.69 -5.28
CA LEU A 123 3.09 6.07 -5.72
C LEU A 123 1.87 6.56 -4.92
N SER A 124 2.06 7.29 -3.81
CA SER A 124 0.99 8.01 -3.10
C SER A 124 0.83 9.47 -3.54
N GLY A 125 1.81 10.04 -4.27
CA GLY A 125 1.81 11.42 -4.77
C GLY A 125 1.55 11.53 -6.27
N VAL A 126 1.91 10.50 -7.02
CA VAL A 126 1.46 10.26 -8.39
C VAL A 126 0.32 9.28 -8.25
N GLY A 127 -0.87 9.70 -8.65
CA GLY A 127 -2.11 9.04 -8.32
C GLY A 127 -2.17 7.60 -8.81
N SER A 128 -3.30 6.96 -8.49
CA SER A 128 -3.63 5.54 -8.64
C SER A 128 -2.86 4.76 -9.73
N TRP A 129 -2.71 3.43 -9.56
CA TRP A 129 -2.14 2.51 -10.58
C TRP A 129 -2.62 2.72 -12.03
N ARG A 130 -3.80 3.34 -12.20
CA ARG A 130 -4.30 3.82 -13.48
C ARG A 130 -3.37 4.83 -14.15
N GLU A 131 -2.90 5.84 -13.42
CA GLU A 131 -2.00 6.89 -13.92
C GLU A 131 -0.65 6.32 -14.33
N VAL A 132 -0.13 5.36 -13.56
CA VAL A 132 1.09 4.61 -13.92
C VAL A 132 0.96 3.94 -15.28
N ILE A 133 -0.19 3.32 -15.56
CA ILE A 133 -0.46 2.65 -16.84
C ILE A 133 -0.70 3.67 -17.96
N GLU A 134 -1.50 4.71 -17.72
CA GLU A 134 -1.89 5.71 -18.72
C GLU A 134 -0.71 6.60 -19.16
N ALA A 135 0.17 6.98 -18.22
CA ALA A 135 1.36 7.78 -18.48
C ALA A 135 2.63 6.94 -18.73
N ASP A 136 2.51 5.61 -18.74
CA ASP A 136 3.60 4.67 -19.02
C ASP A 136 4.82 4.89 -18.08
N LEU A 137 4.53 4.99 -16.78
CA LEU A 137 5.49 5.37 -15.73
C LEU A 137 6.14 4.14 -15.11
N TYR A 138 6.91 3.43 -15.92
CA TYR A 138 7.65 2.24 -15.50
C TYR A 138 9.11 2.58 -15.19
N PRO A 139 9.74 1.85 -14.27
CA PRO A 139 11.13 2.08 -13.92
C PRO A 139 12.05 1.77 -15.11
N THR A 140 13.11 2.57 -15.22
CA THR A 140 14.16 2.51 -16.26
C THR A 140 15.55 2.34 -15.66
N THR A 141 15.72 2.68 -14.37
CA THR A 141 16.94 2.47 -13.60
C THR A 141 16.72 1.51 -12.43
N LYS A 142 17.81 0.97 -11.87
CA LYS A 142 17.73 0.05 -10.70
C LYS A 142 17.14 0.72 -9.46
N GLU A 143 17.41 2.01 -9.27
CA GLU A 143 16.86 2.74 -8.14
C GLU A 143 15.35 2.90 -8.28
N GLU A 144 14.87 3.28 -9.47
CA GLU A 144 13.43 3.35 -9.76
C GLU A 144 12.76 2.00 -9.61
N GLU A 145 13.39 0.91 -10.06
CA GLU A 145 12.86 -0.44 -9.89
C GLU A 145 12.72 -0.81 -8.41
N CYS A 146 13.70 -0.46 -7.58
CA CYS A 146 13.62 -0.67 -6.14
C CYS A 146 12.45 0.12 -5.51
N VAL A 147 12.32 1.41 -5.85
CA VAL A 147 11.22 2.26 -5.37
C VAL A 147 9.86 1.73 -5.84
N TYR A 148 9.76 1.29 -7.10
CA TYR A 148 8.57 0.64 -7.66
C TYR A 148 8.15 -0.55 -6.80
N TRP A 149 9.07 -1.47 -6.52
CA TRP A 149 8.74 -2.68 -5.77
C TRP A 149 8.44 -2.41 -4.30
N VAL A 150 9.12 -1.45 -3.65
CA VAL A 150 8.78 -1.06 -2.28
C VAL A 150 7.38 -0.43 -2.22
N GLY A 151 7.04 0.43 -3.17
CA GLY A 151 5.69 1.00 -3.25
C GLY A 151 4.62 -0.04 -3.61
N ALA A 152 4.95 -1.03 -4.45
CA ALA A 152 4.10 -2.18 -4.73
C ALA A 152 3.81 -3.00 -3.46
N ILE A 153 4.85 -3.32 -2.68
CA ILE A 153 4.72 -4.02 -1.39
C ILE A 153 3.89 -3.18 -0.41
N GLY A 154 4.16 -1.88 -0.31
CA GLY A 154 3.39 -0.95 0.51
C GLY A 154 1.92 -0.89 0.10
N GLY A 155 1.62 -0.90 -1.21
CA GLY A 155 0.27 -0.95 -1.77
C GLY A 155 -0.48 -2.23 -1.39
N ILE A 156 0.16 -3.39 -1.49
CA ILE A 156 -0.43 -4.65 -1.01
C ILE A 156 -0.67 -4.59 0.50
N TRP A 157 0.32 -4.12 1.26
CA TRP A 157 0.25 -4.04 2.71
C TRP A 157 -0.91 -3.15 3.16
N ILE A 158 -1.06 -1.94 2.61
CA ILE A 158 -2.16 -1.03 2.99
C ILE A 158 -3.52 -1.60 2.57
N SER A 159 -3.60 -2.30 1.43
CA SER A 159 -4.82 -2.96 0.97
C SER A 159 -5.19 -4.22 1.77
N THR A 160 -4.28 -4.83 2.51
CA THR A 160 -4.57 -6.12 3.18
C THR A 160 -4.52 -6.02 4.70
N VAL A 161 -3.65 -5.16 5.24
CA VAL A 161 -3.32 -5.08 6.67
C VAL A 161 -3.65 -3.71 7.27
N GLY A 162 -3.67 -2.64 6.47
CA GLY A 162 -3.86 -1.27 6.96
C GLY A 162 -5.08 -1.09 7.88
N TRP A 163 -6.21 -1.70 7.52
CA TRP A 163 -7.42 -1.65 8.34
C TRP A 163 -7.30 -2.40 9.67
N PHE A 164 -6.62 -3.55 9.70
CA PHE A 164 -6.38 -4.28 10.94
C PHE A 164 -5.56 -3.45 11.92
N ILE A 165 -4.56 -2.71 11.43
CA ILE A 165 -3.77 -1.79 12.25
C ILE A 165 -4.62 -0.62 12.76
N MET A 166 -5.38 0.05 11.88
CA MET A 166 -6.21 1.19 12.30
C MET A 166 -7.28 0.78 13.31
N PHE A 167 -8.02 -0.29 13.04
CA PHE A 167 -9.04 -0.80 13.94
C PHE A 167 -8.47 -1.42 15.22
N GLY A 168 -7.29 -2.03 15.16
CA GLY A 168 -6.57 -2.49 16.35
C GLY A 168 -6.24 -1.33 17.29
N ALA A 169 -5.69 -0.24 16.74
CA ALA A 169 -5.40 0.97 17.51
C ALA A 169 -6.67 1.59 18.11
N ILE A 170 -7.74 1.73 17.32
CA ILE A 170 -9.04 2.25 17.80
C ILE A 170 -9.59 1.34 18.92
N GLY A 171 -9.61 0.03 18.70
CA GLY A 171 -10.11 -0.94 19.67
C GLY A 171 -9.32 -0.91 20.99
N PHE A 172 -8.00 -0.74 20.91
CA PHE A 172 -7.15 -0.57 22.08
C PHE A 172 -7.53 0.69 22.89
N PHE A 173 -7.71 1.84 22.23
CA PHE A 173 -8.11 3.08 22.91
C PHE A 173 -9.51 3.02 23.52
N ILE A 174 -10.47 2.41 22.84
CA ILE A 174 -11.84 2.24 23.37
C ILE A 174 -11.80 1.45 24.69
N ARG A 175 -11.03 0.36 24.74
CA ARG A 175 -10.90 -0.48 25.94
C ARG A 175 -10.22 0.23 27.10
N ILE A 176 -9.15 1.00 26.83
CA ILE A 176 -8.50 1.80 27.88
C ILE A 176 -9.44 2.89 28.41
N GLY A 177 -10.33 3.41 27.57
CA GLY A 177 -11.34 4.39 27.93
C GLY A 177 -12.45 3.88 28.86
N GLY A 178 -12.46 2.59 29.20
CA GLY A 178 -13.38 2.02 30.20
C GLY A 178 -14.74 1.57 29.67
N TYR A 179 -14.85 1.29 28.36
CA TYR A 179 -15.97 0.52 27.78
C TYR A 179 -15.65 -0.98 27.74
#